data_AF-A0A444F404-F1
#
_entry.id   AF-A0A444F404-F1
#
_cell.length_a   1.000
_cell.length_b   1.000
_cell.length_c   1.000
_cell.angle_alpha   90.00
_cell.angle_beta   90.00
_cell.angle_gamma   90.00
#
_symmetry.space_group_name_H-M   'P 1'
#
loop_
_entity.id
_entity.type
_entity.pdbx_description
1 polymer ?
#
loop_
_entity_poly.entity_id
_entity_poly.type
_entity_poly.pdbx_seq_one_letter_code
_entity_poly.pdbx_strand_id
1 'polypeptide(L)'
;MEIISGRSPVDYSRPPGEVTLVEWLKTMVGDKKSEQVVDPRMPEKPCPKALKRMILVALHCVDPDAQKRPKMGHVIHMLEMDDLLARDV
;
A
#
# COMPACT_ATOMS: atom_id res chain seq x y z
N MET A 1 -4.72 -2.92 -0.78
CA MET A 1 -4.56 -2.15 0.47
C MET A 1 -5.05 -2.95 1.68
N GLU A 2 -6.20 -3.63 1.57
CA GLU A 2 -6.73 -4.47 2.65
C GLU A 2 -5.73 -5.57 3.06
N ILE A 3 -5.13 -6.26 2.08
CA ILE A 3 -4.15 -7.33 2.33
C ILE A 3 -3.00 -6.88 3.25
N ILE A 4 -2.46 -5.67 3.04
CA ILE A 4 -1.28 -5.22 3.78
C ILE A 4 -1.62 -4.70 5.18
N SER A 5 -2.85 -4.20 5.35
CA SER A 5 -3.26 -3.46 6.54
C SER A 5 -4.23 -4.21 7.44
N GLY A 6 -4.87 -5.26 6.94
CA GLY A 6 -5.90 -6.00 7.66
C GLY A 6 -7.18 -5.22 7.92
N ARG A 7 -7.32 -4.01 7.35
CA ARG A 7 -8.46 -3.12 7.56
C ARG A 7 -9.52 -3.31 6.48
N SER A 8 -10.78 -3.13 6.86
CA SER A 8 -11.91 -3.01 5.92
C SER A 8 -11.73 -1.79 5.00
N PRO A 9 -12.16 -1.84 3.72
CA PRO A 9 -12.04 -0.73 2.80
C PRO A 9 -12.86 0.50 3.23
N VAL A 10 -13.97 0.27 3.94
CA VAL A 10 -14.82 1.30 4.53
C VAL A 10 -15.15 0.90 5.97
N ASP A 11 -14.99 1.85 6.91
CA ASP A 11 -15.25 1.66 8.33
C ASP A 11 -15.82 2.97 8.95
N TYR A 12 -17.14 3.02 9.12
CA TYR A 12 -17.85 4.19 9.66
C TYR A 12 -17.65 4.40 11.17
N SER A 13 -17.01 3.46 11.87
CA SER A 13 -16.68 3.65 13.29
C SER A 13 -15.47 4.58 13.49
N ARG A 14 -14.78 4.94 12.40
CA ARG A 14 -13.55 5.73 12.40
C ARG A 14 -13.81 7.22 12.23
N PRO A 15 -12.87 8.08 12.67
CA PRO A 15 -13.00 9.51 12.51
C PRO A 15 -13.09 9.93 11.02
N PRO A 16 -13.67 11.11 10.74
CA PRO A 16 -13.66 11.69 9.39
C PRO A 16 -12.24 11.75 8.80
N GLY A 17 -12.07 11.33 7.56
CA GLY A 17 -10.76 11.21 6.90
C GLY A 17 -10.06 9.87 7.12
N GLU A 18 -10.59 8.99 7.97
CA GLU A 18 -10.15 7.60 8.11
C GLU A 18 -11.23 6.55 7.80
N VAL A 19 -12.43 7.02 7.42
CA VAL A 19 -13.56 6.15 7.07
C VAL A 19 -13.22 5.30 5.86
N THR A 20 -12.56 5.87 4.86
CA THR A 20 -12.09 5.12 3.69
C THR A 20 -10.64 4.73 3.87
N LEU A 21 -10.32 3.50 3.48
CA LEU A 21 -8.96 2.96 3.59
C LEU A 21 -7.96 3.77 2.74
N VAL A 22 -8.42 4.31 1.61
CA VAL A 22 -7.60 5.13 0.71
C VAL A 22 -7.22 6.46 1.35
N GLU A 23 -8.15 7.17 1.98
CA GLU A 23 -7.87 8.44 2.67
C GLU A 23 -6.94 8.22 3.85
N TRP A 24 -7.22 7.22 4.67
CA TRP A 24 -6.34 6.86 5.78
C TRP A 24 -4.92 6.55 5.28
N LEU A 25 -4.77 5.74 4.24
CA LEU A 25 -3.45 5.38 3.71
C LEU A 25 -2.68 6.61 3.22
N LYS A 26 -3.36 7.55 2.53
CA LYS A 26 -2.75 8.82 2.11
C LYS A 26 -2.25 9.63 3.30
N THR A 27 -3.03 9.70 4.39
CA THR A 27 -2.62 10.35 5.64
C THR A 27 -1.39 9.68 6.24
N MET A 28 -1.36 8.35 6.33
CA MET A 28 -0.20 7.62 6.87
C MET A 28 1.08 7.86 6.07
N VAL A 29 0.96 7.96 4.74
CA VAL A 29 2.09 8.27 3.85
C VAL A 29 2.54 9.73 4.00
N GLY A 30 1.60 10.67 4.06
CA GLY A 30 1.88 12.09 4.29
C GLY A 30 2.59 12.34 5.63
N ASP A 31 2.17 11.62 6.67
CA ASP A 31 2.76 11.67 8.02
C ASP A 31 4.10 10.92 8.14
N LYS A 32 4.60 10.30 7.05
CA LYS A 32 5.79 9.43 7.06
C LYS A 32 5.67 8.23 8.02
N LYS A 33 4.45 7.76 8.29
CA LYS A 33 4.12 6.62 9.16
C LYS A 33 3.81 5.36 8.36
N SER A 34 4.48 5.15 7.21
CA SER A 34 4.19 4.02 6.32
C SER A 34 4.39 2.65 6.99
N GLU A 35 5.28 2.54 7.98
CA GLU A 35 5.51 1.29 8.72
C GLU A 35 4.31 0.89 9.61
N GLN A 36 3.47 1.85 10.01
CA GLN A 36 2.26 1.61 10.80
C GLN A 36 1.08 1.15 9.93
N VAL A 37 1.27 1.04 8.61
CA VAL A 37 0.25 0.55 7.69
C VAL A 37 0.10 -0.98 7.78
N VAL A 38 1.12 -1.70 8.25
CA VAL A 38 1.15 -3.16 8.29
C VAL A 38 0.15 -3.72 9.30
N ASP A 39 -0.58 -4.77 8.90
CA ASP A 39 -1.48 -5.51 9.81
C ASP A 39 -0.69 -6.01 11.03
N PRO A 40 -1.08 -5.62 12.27
CA PRO A 40 -0.42 -6.09 13.48
C PRO A 40 -0.50 -7.61 13.69
N ARG A 41 -1.43 -8.30 13.02
CA ARG A 41 -1.60 -9.77 13.09
C ARG A 41 -0.68 -10.52 12.12
N MET A 42 0.09 -9.82 11.29
CA MET A 42 1.01 -10.47 10.36
C MET A 42 2.16 -11.14 11.13
N PRO A 43 2.45 -12.43 10.88
CA PRO A 43 3.46 -13.17 11.64
C PRO A 43 4.88 -12.62 11.43
N GLU A 44 5.15 -12.10 10.23
CA GLU A 44 6.41 -11.47 9.86
C GLU A 44 6.10 -10.15 9.14
N LYS A 45 6.73 -9.05 9.59
CA LYS A 45 6.56 -7.76 8.94
C LYS A 45 7.37 -7.72 7.64
N PRO A 46 6.82 -7.19 6.54
CA PRO A 46 7.57 -7.03 5.31
C PRO A 46 8.74 -6.08 5.52
N CYS A 47 9.82 -6.27 4.74
CA CYS A 47 10.93 -5.33 4.76
C CYS A 47 10.45 -3.93 4.35
N PRO A 48 11.03 -2.85 4.90
CA PRO A 48 10.56 -1.48 4.63
C PRO A 48 10.53 -1.11 3.14
N LYS A 49 11.44 -1.68 2.33
CA LYS A 49 11.50 -1.46 0.88
C LYS A 49 10.28 -2.07 0.17
N ALA A 50 9.98 -3.34 0.45
CA ALA A 50 8.81 -4.03 -0.10
C ALA A 50 7.50 -3.35 0.33
N LEU A 51 7.42 -2.91 1.59
CA LEU A 51 6.25 -2.19 2.10
C LEU A 51 6.02 -0.87 1.36
N LYS A 52 7.05 -0.03 1.24
CA LYS A 52 6.96 1.26 0.51
C LYS A 52 6.54 1.04 -0.94
N ARG A 53 7.07 0.01 -1.59
CA ARG A 53 6.72 -0.37 -2.96
C ARG A 53 5.26 -0.79 -3.09
N MET A 54 4.78 -1.68 -2.22
CA MET A 54 3.36 -2.07 -2.21
C MET A 54 2.43 -0.88 -1.97
N ILE A 55 2.78 0.02 -1.06
CA ILE A 55 2.01 1.24 -0.81
C ILE A 55 1.99 2.12 -2.06
N LEU A 56 3.13 2.33 -2.73
CA LEU A 56 3.23 3.12 -3.95
C LEU A 56 2.36 2.53 -5.07
N VAL A 57 2.48 1.22 -5.32
CA VAL A 57 1.66 0.52 -6.31
C VAL A 57 0.18 0.70 -5.99
N ALA A 58 -0.22 0.52 -4.73
CA ALA A 58 -1.60 0.65 -4.32
C ALA A 58 -2.13 2.08 -4.55
N LEU A 59 -1.34 3.11 -4.25
CA LEU A 59 -1.72 4.51 -4.48
C LEU A 59 -1.87 4.84 -5.97
N HIS A 60 -1.00 4.32 -6.83
CA HIS A 60 -1.14 4.46 -8.29
C HIS A 60 -2.41 3.79 -8.82
N CYS A 61 -2.77 2.61 -8.31
CA CYS A 61 -3.98 1.90 -8.73
C CYS A 61 -5.28 2.64 -8.37
N VAL A 62 -5.25 3.49 -7.35
CA VAL A 62 -6.43 4.26 -6.89
C VAL A 62 -6.33 5.76 -7.21
N ASP A 63 -5.47 6.13 -8.16
CA ASP A 63 -5.36 7.52 -8.60
C ASP A 63 -6.75 8.04 -9.03
N PRO A 64 -7.19 9.24 -8.58
CA PRO A 64 -8.47 9.79 -9.02
C PRO A 64 -8.55 9.93 -10.54
N ASP A 65 -7.44 10.17 -11.22
CA ASP A 65 -7.34 10.19 -12.67
C ASP A 65 -7.16 8.78 -13.23
N ALA A 66 -8.17 8.30 -13.96
CA ALA A 66 -8.15 6.98 -14.57
C ALA A 66 -6.98 6.77 -15.55
N GLN A 67 -6.49 7.83 -16.21
CA GLN A 67 -5.37 7.72 -17.15
C GLN A 67 -4.02 7.51 -16.45
N LYS A 68 -3.91 7.86 -15.16
CA LYS A 68 -2.71 7.64 -14.35
C LYS A 68 -2.66 6.25 -13.70
N ARG A 69 -3.77 5.51 -13.75
CA ARG A 69 -3.84 4.16 -13.19
C ARG A 69 -3.05 3.20 -14.06
N PRO A 70 -2.14 2.39 -13.50
CA PRO A 70 -1.40 1.40 -14.26
C PRO A 70 -2.32 0.28 -14.75
N LYS A 71 -2.02 -0.26 -15.94
CA LYS A 71 -2.60 -1.53 -16.39
C LYS A 71 -2.09 -2.67 -15.50
N MET A 72 -2.89 -3.73 -15.36
CA MET A 72 -2.52 -4.88 -14.52
C MET A 72 -1.17 -5.49 -14.86
N GLY A 73 -0.78 -5.53 -16.15
CA GLY A 73 0.57 -5.96 -16.53
C GLY A 73 1.68 -5.13 -15.89
N HIS A 74 1.54 -3.80 -15.86
CA HIS A 74 2.49 -2.92 -15.17
C HIS A 74 2.45 -3.13 -13.65
N VAL A 75 1.27 -3.35 -13.07
CA VAL A 75 1.13 -3.64 -11.63
C VAL A 75 1.96 -4.87 -11.24
N ILE A 76 1.89 -5.95 -12.02
CA ILE A 76 2.70 -7.16 -11.80
C ILE A 76 4.20 -6.81 -11.82
N HIS A 77 4.66 -6.12 -12.87
CA HIS A 77 6.07 -5.74 -12.98
C HIS A 77 6.53 -4.89 -11.79
N MET A 78 5.74 -3.88 -11.38
CA MET A 78 6.06 -3.04 -10.23
C MET A 78 6.17 -3.86 -8.92
N LEU A 79 5.35 -4.91 -8.77
CA LEU A 79 5.39 -5.82 -7.63
C LEU A 79 6.54 -6.85 -7.70
N GLU A 80 7.14 -7.06 -8.87
CA GLU A 80 8.26 -8.01 -9.08
C GLU A 80 9.65 -7.34 -9.09
N MET A 81 9.76 -6.02 -9.29
CA MET A 81 11.07 -5.34 -9.49
C MET A 81 12.12 -5.53 -8.36
N ASP A 82 11.77 -5.99 -7.14
CA ASP A 82 12.74 -6.30 -6.08
C ASP A 82 13.33 -7.71 -6.13
N ASP A 83 12.70 -8.69 -6.80
CA ASP A 83 13.22 -10.07 -6.86
C ASP A 83 14.50 -10.19 -7.70
N LEU A 84 14.78 -9.21 -8.57
CA LEU A 84 15.97 -9.19 -9.42
C LEU A 84 17.18 -8.54 -8.75
N LEU A 85 17.00 -7.68 -7.75
CA LEU A 85 18.10 -7.02 -7.03
C LEU A 85 18.45 -7.71 -5.70
N ALA A 86 17.62 -8.64 -5.23
CA ALA A 86 17.87 -9.44 -4.03
C ALA A 86 18.65 -10.73 -4.32
N ARG A 87 18.91 -11.07 -5.60
CA ARG A 87 19.68 -12.26 -6.01
C ARG A 87 21.18 -12.01 -6.15
N ASP A 88 21.65 -10.78 -5.93
CA ASP A 88 23.05 -10.37 -6.09
C ASP A 88 23.75 -10.01 -4.76
N VAL A 89 23.42 -10.69 -3.65
CA VAL A 89 24.22 -10.67 -2.41
C VAL A 89 24.40 -12.08 -1.88
#